data_AF-A0A7J5C8L6-F1
#
_entry.id   AF-A0A7J5C8L6-F1
#
_cell.length_a   1.000
_cell.length_b   1.000
_cell.length_c   1.000
_cell.angle_alpha   90.00
_cell.angle_beta   90.00
_cell.angle_gamma   90.00
#
_symmetry.space_group_name_H-M   'P 1'
#
loop_
_entity.id
_entity.type
_entity.pdbx_description
1 polymer ?
#
loop_
_entity_poly.entity_id
_entity_poly.type
_entity_poly.pdbx_seq_one_letter_code
_entity_poly.pdbx_strand_id
1 'polypeptide(L)'
;PAAAVPPPAPAPPPIDPEAWRTAADEGWSRASKAAEPSNAGTTRSGLPKRVPQAQLVPGGIEPKGSRAAARRTPDEVRGLLSAYHRGVQRGRTAGADLNSTSTKETNR
;
A
#
# COMPACT_ATOMS: atom_id res chain seq x y z
N PRO A 1 -54.35 -31.68 -18.83
CA PRO A 1 -53.03 -31.88 -19.46
C PRO A 1 -51.95 -31.71 -18.40
N ALA A 2 -51.17 -32.77 -18.11
CA ALA A 2 -50.14 -32.76 -17.07
C ALA A 2 -48.90 -32.00 -17.55
N ALA A 3 -48.41 -31.04 -16.77
CA ALA A 3 -47.18 -30.33 -17.05
C ALA A 3 -45.97 -31.26 -16.84
N ALA A 4 -45.15 -31.42 -17.87
CA ALA A 4 -43.91 -32.19 -17.81
C ALA A 4 -42.88 -31.48 -16.91
N VAL A 5 -42.32 -32.21 -15.93
CA VAL A 5 -41.20 -31.76 -15.11
C VAL A 5 -39.90 -31.86 -15.94
N PRO A 6 -39.07 -30.82 -16.02
CA PRO A 6 -37.81 -30.88 -16.76
C PRO A 6 -36.83 -31.88 -16.11
N PRO A 7 -35.94 -32.51 -16.90
CA PRO A 7 -34.96 -33.47 -16.38
C PRO A 7 -33.95 -32.80 -15.41
N PRO A 8 -33.39 -33.54 -14.45
CA PRO A 8 -32.40 -33.00 -13.52
C PRO A 8 -31.15 -32.55 -14.29
N ALA A 9 -30.65 -31.35 -13.97
CA ALA A 9 -29.43 -30.81 -14.54
C ALA A 9 -28.23 -31.73 -14.22
N PRO A 10 -27.23 -31.85 -15.13
CA PRO A 10 -26.05 -32.66 -14.89
C PRO A 10 -25.27 -32.15 -13.68
N ALA A 11 -24.77 -33.08 -12.86
CA ALA A 11 -23.95 -32.74 -11.70
C ALA A 11 -22.64 -32.06 -12.15
N PRO A 12 -22.19 -31.00 -11.45
CA PRO A 12 -20.95 -30.33 -11.79
C PRO A 12 -19.75 -31.29 -11.67
N PRO A 13 -18.72 -31.12 -12.51
CA PRO A 13 -17.53 -31.95 -12.43
C PRO A 13 -16.82 -31.77 -11.07
N PRO A 14 -16.13 -32.81 -10.57
CA PRO A 14 -15.38 -32.72 -9.32
C PRO A 14 -14.28 -31.67 -9.45
N ILE A 15 -14.31 -30.66 -8.57
CA ILE A 15 -13.28 -29.64 -8.49
C ILE A 15 -12.16 -30.18 -7.60
N ASP A 16 -10.93 -30.19 -8.12
CA ASP A 16 -9.75 -30.50 -7.33
C ASP A 16 -9.39 -29.28 -6.45
N PRO A 17 -9.48 -29.39 -5.11
CA PRO A 17 -9.13 -28.30 -4.20
C PRO A 17 -7.64 -27.94 -4.23
N GLU A 18 -6.77 -28.81 -4.74
CA GLU A 18 -5.34 -28.54 -4.86
C GLU A 18 -5.04 -27.58 -6.01
N ALA A 19 -5.89 -27.55 -7.05
CA ALA A 19 -5.62 -26.83 -8.29
C ALA A 19 -5.53 -25.30 -8.13
N TRP A 20 -6.12 -24.74 -7.07
CA TRP A 20 -6.15 -23.30 -6.79
C TRP A 20 -5.50 -22.94 -5.45
N ARG A 21 -4.91 -23.91 -4.74
CA ARG A 21 -4.15 -23.63 -3.53
C ARG A 21 -2.83 -22.95 -3.86
N THR A 22 -2.53 -21.89 -3.13
CA THR A 22 -1.33 -21.07 -3.32
C THR A 22 -0.61 -20.86 -1.99
N ALA A 23 0.63 -20.36 -2.05
CA ALA A 23 1.38 -19.96 -0.86
C ALA A 23 0.67 -18.89 0.00
N ALA A 24 -0.27 -18.13 -0.58
CA ALA A 24 -1.03 -17.12 0.14
C ALA A 24 -2.04 -17.71 1.13
N ASP A 25 -2.54 -18.93 0.89
CA ASP A 25 -3.54 -19.58 1.77
C ASP A 25 -2.98 -19.85 3.16
N GLU A 26 -1.68 -20.16 3.25
CA GLU A 26 -1.00 -20.39 4.52
C GLU A 26 -0.89 -19.08 5.33
N GLY A 27 -0.65 -17.96 4.65
CA GLY A 27 -0.67 -16.63 5.26
C GLY A 27 -2.07 -16.25 5.74
N TRP A 28 -3.09 -16.54 4.95
CA TRP A 28 -4.49 -16.26 5.30
C TRP A 28 -4.97 -17.10 6.49
N SER A 29 -4.62 -18.40 6.53
CA SER A 29 -4.91 -19.28 7.67
C SER A 29 -4.25 -18.79 8.96
N ARG A 30 -2.98 -18.35 8.89
CA ARG A 30 -2.28 -17.79 10.05
C ARG A 30 -2.90 -16.47 10.51
N ALA A 31 -3.32 -15.61 9.58
CA ALA A 31 -4.01 -14.36 9.88
C ALA A 31 -5.34 -14.58 10.60
N SER A 32 -6.15 -15.52 10.13
CA SER A 32 -7.41 -15.89 10.78
C SER A 32 -7.21 -16.39 12.21
N LYS A 33 -6.18 -17.21 12.45
CA LYS A 33 -5.85 -17.68 13.82
C LYS A 33 -5.41 -16.54 14.74
N ALA A 34 -4.67 -15.55 14.22
CA ALA A 34 -4.26 -14.38 15.00
C ALA A 34 -5.43 -13.44 15.35
N ALA A 35 -6.51 -13.46 14.57
CA ALA A 35 -7.72 -12.67 14.82
C ALA A 35 -8.53 -13.15 16.04
N GLU A 36 -8.30 -14.38 16.51
CA GLU A 36 -8.94 -14.98 17.68
C GLU A 36 -7.96 -15.06 18.86
N PRO A 37 -7.81 -13.99 19.66
CA PRO A 37 -6.83 -13.96 20.74
C PRO A 37 -7.23 -14.85 21.92
N SER A 38 -6.29 -15.70 22.37
CA SER A 38 -6.41 -16.40 23.64
C SER A 38 -6.19 -15.45 24.83
N ASN A 39 -7.06 -15.54 25.85
CA ASN A 39 -6.95 -14.74 27.07
C ASN A 39 -5.97 -15.40 28.05
N ALA A 40 -4.98 -14.65 28.53
CA ALA A 40 -3.96 -15.09 29.49
C ALA A 40 -4.47 -15.09 30.95
N GLY A 41 -5.77 -15.31 31.14
CA GLY A 41 -6.46 -15.11 32.42
C GLY A 41 -6.99 -13.68 32.60
N THR A 42 -7.28 -13.31 33.85
CA THR A 42 -7.83 -12.00 34.21
C THR A 42 -6.88 -11.22 35.12
N THR A 43 -6.93 -9.90 35.03
CA THR A 43 -6.25 -8.99 35.95
C THR A 43 -7.02 -8.92 37.29
N ARG A 44 -6.43 -8.33 38.33
CA ARG A 44 -7.08 -8.18 39.65
C ARG A 44 -8.42 -7.41 39.61
N SER A 45 -8.61 -6.55 38.61
CA SER A 45 -9.86 -5.83 38.36
C SER A 45 -10.87 -6.60 37.50
N GLY A 46 -10.58 -7.86 37.13
CA GLY A 46 -11.46 -8.71 36.33
C GLY A 46 -11.31 -8.54 34.82
N LEU A 47 -10.46 -7.62 34.33
CA LEU A 47 -10.27 -7.43 32.89
C LEU A 47 -9.45 -8.57 32.28
N PRO A 48 -9.80 -9.08 31.07
CA PRO A 48 -9.01 -10.09 30.37
C PRO A 48 -7.58 -9.61 30.11
N LYS A 49 -6.60 -10.41 30.53
CA LYS A 49 -5.18 -10.16 30.29
C LYS A 49 -4.81 -10.68 28.90
N ARG A 50 -4.14 -9.86 28.11
CA ARG A 50 -3.66 -10.22 26.77
C ARG A 50 -2.23 -10.75 26.83
N VAL A 51 -1.90 -11.70 25.96
CA VAL A 51 -0.52 -12.13 25.72
C VAL A 51 0.13 -11.15 24.73
N PRO A 52 1.28 -10.53 25.07
CA PRO A 52 2.02 -9.71 24.11
C PRO A 52 2.35 -10.51 22.84
N GLN A 53 2.25 -9.88 21.68
CA GLN A 53 2.61 -10.46 20.37
C GLN A 53 1.80 -11.68 19.91
N ALA A 54 0.75 -12.10 20.62
CA ALA A 54 -0.05 -13.26 20.23
C ALA A 54 -0.82 -13.11 18.89
N GLN A 55 -0.96 -11.88 18.39
CA GLN A 55 -1.62 -11.59 17.11
C GLN A 55 -0.62 -11.38 15.96
N LEU A 56 0.65 -11.74 16.16
CA LEU A 56 1.68 -11.56 15.15
C LEU A 56 1.54 -12.65 14.07
N VAL A 57 1.24 -12.23 12.85
CA VAL A 57 1.17 -13.10 11.67
C VAL A 57 2.53 -13.04 10.95
N PRO A 58 3.21 -14.18 10.73
CA PRO A 58 4.39 -14.23 9.87
C PRO A 58 4.07 -13.71 8.46
N GLY A 59 4.90 -12.81 7.93
CA GLY A 59 4.66 -12.15 6.65
C GLY A 59 4.13 -10.71 6.73
N GLY A 60 3.99 -10.15 7.94
CA GLY A 60 3.90 -8.71 8.11
C GLY A 60 5.11 -8.00 7.49
N ILE A 61 4.91 -6.79 6.96
CA ILE A 61 6.00 -5.92 6.50
C ILE A 61 7.09 -5.90 7.58
N GLU A 62 8.27 -6.44 7.25
CA GLU A 62 9.50 -6.20 8.00
C GLU A 62 9.48 -4.72 8.37
N PRO A 63 9.66 -4.31 9.64
CA PRO A 63 9.72 -2.90 9.99
C PRO A 63 10.87 -2.33 9.18
N LYS A 64 10.54 -1.75 8.02
CA LYS A 64 11.48 -1.39 6.96
C LYS A 64 12.49 -0.46 7.57
N GLY A 65 13.63 -1.02 7.97
CA GLY A 65 14.53 -0.50 9.00
C GLY A 65 14.47 1.01 9.10
N SER A 66 13.56 1.50 9.95
CA SER A 66 13.22 2.90 10.17
C SER A 66 13.48 3.87 9.00
N ARG A 67 13.27 3.52 7.70
CA ARG A 67 13.95 4.16 6.53
C ARG A 67 15.08 5.09 7.01
N ALA A 68 16.18 4.54 7.54
CA ALA A 68 17.20 5.29 8.28
C ALA A 68 17.27 6.71 7.74
N ALA A 69 16.71 7.68 8.49
CA ALA A 69 16.35 8.99 7.94
C ALA A 69 17.54 9.46 7.12
N ALA A 70 17.39 9.43 5.79
CA ALA A 70 18.55 9.49 4.89
C ALA A 70 19.35 10.70 5.34
N ARG A 71 20.54 10.47 5.91
CA ARG A 71 21.32 11.51 6.57
C ARG A 71 21.79 12.44 5.46
N ARG A 72 20.94 13.41 5.10
CA ARG A 72 21.23 14.37 4.06
C ARG A 72 22.35 15.26 4.56
N THR A 73 23.43 15.36 3.78
CA THR A 73 24.51 16.29 4.12
C THR A 73 24.12 17.72 3.73
N PRO A 74 24.64 18.75 4.40
CA PRO A 74 24.38 20.14 4.02
C PRO A 74 24.72 20.44 2.56
N ASP A 75 25.79 19.84 2.05
CA ASP A 75 26.26 20.02 0.67
C ASP A 75 25.29 19.42 -0.36
N GLU A 76 24.72 18.25 -0.09
CA GLU A 76 23.69 17.64 -0.94
C GLU A 76 22.44 18.51 -1.04
N VAL A 77 21.98 19.04 0.10
CA VAL A 77 20.82 19.94 0.15
C VAL A 77 21.10 21.24 -0.59
N ARG A 78 22.30 21.82 -0.42
CA ARG A 78 22.73 23.02 -1.13
C ARG A 78 22.78 22.80 -2.64
N GLY A 79 23.33 21.68 -3.09
CA GLY A 79 23.38 21.31 -4.49
C GLY A 79 21.98 21.22 -5.12
N LEU A 80 21.07 20.51 -4.45
CA LEU A 80 19.69 20.36 -4.89
C LEU A 80 18.93 21.69 -4.97
N LEU A 81 19.00 22.52 -3.92
CA LEU A 81 18.34 23.82 -3.88
C LEU A 81 18.90 24.79 -4.93
N SER A 82 20.22 24.76 -5.17
CA SER A 82 20.87 25.61 -6.18
C SER A 82 20.45 25.23 -7.59
N ALA A 83 20.36 23.93 -7.89
CA ALA A 83 19.88 23.43 -9.17
C ALA A 83 18.42 23.82 -9.41
N TYR A 84 17.57 23.65 -8.38
CA TYR A 84 16.17 24.06 -8.43
C TYR A 84 16.03 25.57 -8.68
N HIS A 85 16.73 26.40 -7.89
CA HIS A 85 16.69 27.85 -8.04
C HIS A 85 17.13 28.29 -9.44
N ARG A 86 18.23 27.73 -9.97
CA ARG A 86 18.68 28.00 -11.35
C ARG A 86 17.61 27.63 -12.38
N GLY A 87 16.94 26.49 -12.21
CA GLY A 87 15.85 26.05 -13.09
C GLY A 87 14.65 27.00 -13.06
N VAL A 88 14.22 27.42 -11.87
CA VAL A 88 13.11 28.37 -11.69
C VAL A 88 13.43 29.72 -12.32
N GLN A 89 14.63 30.26 -12.07
CA GLN A 89 15.02 31.54 -12.65
C GLN A 89 15.10 31.46 -14.18
N ARG A 90 15.70 30.39 -14.73
CA ARG A 90 15.72 30.17 -16.18
C ARG A 90 14.30 30.12 -16.78
N GLY A 91 13.37 29.43 -16.12
CA GLY A 91 11.97 29.36 -16.56
C GLY A 91 11.30 30.73 -16.56
N ARG A 92 11.57 31.56 -15.54
CA ARG A 92 11.03 32.92 -15.45
C ARG A 92 11.64 33.86 -16.48
N THR A 93 12.95 33.81 -16.71
CA THR A 93 13.59 34.66 -17.72
C THR A 93 13.13 34.25 -19.12
N ALA A 94 13.12 32.96 -19.45
CA ALA A 94 12.65 32.49 -20.75
C ALA A 94 11.17 32.84 -21.00
N GLY A 95 10.31 32.76 -19.97
CA GLY A 95 8.91 33.19 -20.06
C GLY A 95 8.75 34.72 -20.15
N ALA A 96 9.60 35.49 -19.48
CA ALA A 96 9.60 36.95 -19.56
C ALA A 96 10.08 37.47 -20.92
N ASP A 97 11.07 36.82 -21.53
CA ASP A 97 11.56 37.14 -22.87
C ASP A 97 10.46 36.96 -23.93
N LEU A 98 9.71 35.85 -23.85
CA LEU A 98 8.56 35.57 -24.73
C LEU A 98 7.40 36.57 -24.55
N ASN A 99 7.11 37.00 -23.32
CA ASN A 99 6.05 37.99 -23.06
C ASN A 99 6.47 39.41 -23.52
N SER A 100 7.76 39.72 -23.45
CA SER A 100 8.32 41.01 -23.86
C SER A 100 8.36 41.17 -25.38
N THR A 101 8.55 40.09 -26.14
CA THR A 101 8.46 40.12 -27.61
C THR A 101 7.01 40.22 -28.10
N SER A 102 6.07 39.53 -27.45
CA SER A 102 4.64 39.57 -27.78
C SER A 102 4.01 40.96 -27.64
N THR A 103 4.41 41.72 -26.61
CA THR A 103 3.92 43.09 -26.40
C THR A 103 4.50 44.10 -27.39
N LYS A 104 5.71 43.86 -27.92
CA LYS A 104 6.37 44.74 -28.90
C LYS A 104 5.84 44.56 -30.34
N GLU A 105 5.31 43.38 -30.68
CA GLU A 105 4.73 43.14 -32.00
C GLU A 105 3.30 43.68 -32.14
N THR A 106 2.54 43.76 -31.04
CA THR A 106 1.15 44.27 -31.06
C THR A 106 1.05 45.80 -31.17
N ASN A 107 2.18 46.54 -31.11
CA ASN A 107 2.20 48.01 -31.12
C ASN A 107 3.03 48.63 -32.28
N ARG A 108 3.17 47.92 -33.40
CA ARG A 108 3.79 48.42 -34.64
C ARG A 108 2.81 48.29 -35.80
#